data_AF-F2JNA7-F1
#
_entry.id   AF-F2JNA7-F1
#
_cell.length_a   1.000
_cell.length_b   1.000
_cell.length_c   1.000
_cell.angle_alpha   90.00
_cell.angle_beta   90.00
_cell.angle_gamma   90.00
#
_symmetry.space_group_name_H-M   'P 1'
#
loop_
_entity.id
_entity.type
_entity.pdbx_description
1 polymer ?
#
loop_
_entity_poly.entity_id
_entity_poly.type
_entity_poly.pdbx_seq_one_letter_code
_entity_poly.pdbx_strand_id
1 'polypeptide(L)'
;MHGNKPIEIVQLDYYTGEYVGEYVSVCEAAKDNNVAAHSIRTSIQKNIRMRSCKLFFMKKSDYNPQKDLSLKIGLINCYMNLLNILNDKYEVIDELEHQFLIKTKDGDLIKYPKNMFNCSKQRDV
;
A
#
# COMPACT_ATOMS: atom_id res chain seq x y z
N MET A 1 40.07 -6.16 -27.84
CA MET A 1 39.05 -5.13 -27.55
C MET A 1 37.87 -5.82 -26.88
N HIS A 2 37.73 -5.68 -25.56
CA HIS A 2 36.49 -6.14 -24.90
C HIS A 2 35.38 -5.18 -25.33
N GLY A 3 34.50 -5.65 -26.21
CA GLY A 3 33.27 -4.92 -26.54
C GLY A 3 32.48 -4.74 -25.26
N ASN A 4 32.42 -3.51 -24.75
CA ASN A 4 31.55 -3.18 -23.63
C ASN A 4 30.12 -3.41 -24.10
N LYS A 5 29.54 -4.55 -23.71
CA LYS A 5 28.13 -4.80 -23.94
C LYS A 5 27.33 -3.64 -23.33
N PRO A 6 26.32 -3.12 -24.05
CA PRO A 6 25.45 -2.11 -23.51
C PRO A 6 24.80 -2.64 -22.22
N ILE A 7 24.74 -1.78 -21.19
CA ILE A 7 24.13 -2.11 -19.91
C ILE A 7 22.63 -1.86 -20.04
N GLU A 8 21.85 -2.93 -19.99
CA GLU A 8 20.39 -2.87 -19.89
C GLU A 8 19.98 -2.41 -18.50
N ILE A 9 19.03 -1.47 -18.45
CA ILE A 9 18.59 -0.83 -17.21
C ILE A 9 17.07 -0.78 -17.14
N VAL A 10 16.55 -0.83 -15.92
CA VAL A 10 15.13 -0.60 -15.63
C VAL A 10 14.96 0.78 -15.02
N GLN A 11 13.87 1.44 -15.37
CA GLN A 11 13.36 2.60 -14.66
C GLN A 11 12.30 2.16 -13.68
N LEU A 12 12.42 2.68 -12.47
CA LEU A 12 11.51 2.45 -11.37
C LEU A 12 10.87 3.77 -10.96
N ASP A 13 9.66 3.70 -10.44
CA ASP A 13 8.98 4.85 -9.86
C ASP A 13 9.78 5.36 -8.67
N TYR A 14 9.88 6.70 -8.58
CA TYR A 14 10.76 7.34 -7.61
C TYR A 14 10.32 7.11 -6.17
N TYR A 15 9.02 7.04 -5.90
CA TYR A 15 8.50 6.95 -4.54
C TYR A 15 8.34 5.49 -4.12
N THR A 16 7.68 4.71 -4.96
CA THR A 16 7.25 3.34 -4.70
C THR A 16 8.33 2.32 -5.05
N GLY A 17 9.22 2.63 -6.00
CA GLY A 17 10.18 1.68 -6.55
C GLY A 17 9.55 0.68 -7.52
N GLU A 18 8.28 0.87 -7.90
CA GLU A 18 7.60 0.00 -8.86
C GLU A 18 8.19 0.10 -10.26
N TYR A 19 8.09 -0.97 -11.03
CA TYR A 19 8.54 -0.99 -12.42
C TYR A 19 7.79 0.05 -13.27
N VAL A 20 8.55 0.85 -14.03
CA VAL A 20 8.00 1.82 -15.00
C VAL A 20 8.33 1.40 -16.42
N GLY A 21 9.59 1.01 -16.69
CA GLY A 21 10.02 0.67 -18.04
C GLY A 21 11.45 0.15 -18.12
N GLU A 22 11.86 -0.24 -19.33
CA GLU A 22 13.17 -0.79 -19.64
C GLU A 22 13.85 0.00 -20.76
N TYR A 23 15.18 0.10 -20.68
CA TYR A 23 16.01 0.71 -21.71
C TYR A 23 17.17 -0.23 -22.06
N VAL A 24 17.51 -0.29 -23.35
CA VAL A 24 18.59 -1.13 -23.87
C VAL A 24 19.96 -0.56 -23.47
N SER A 25 20.02 0.75 -23.21
CA SER A 25 21.25 1.40 -22.76
C SER A 25 21.00 2.63 -21.87
N VAL A 26 22.03 3.00 -21.10
CA VAL A 26 22.04 4.26 -20.34
C VAL A 26 21.90 5.49 -21.24
N CYS A 27 22.43 5.44 -22.47
CA CYS A 27 22.35 6.58 -23.40
C CYS A 27 20.92 6.83 -23.89
N GLU A 28 20.17 5.75 -24.12
CA GLU A 28 18.75 5.80 -24.50
C GLU A 28 17.93 6.41 -23.36
N ALA A 29 18.05 5.88 -22.14
CA ALA A 29 17.36 6.43 -20.98
C ALA A 29 17.70 7.90 -20.70
N ALA A 30 18.96 8.28 -20.88
CA ALA A 30 19.43 9.65 -20.72
C ALA A 30 18.75 10.60 -21.70
N LYS A 31 18.61 10.18 -22.97
CA LYS A 31 17.93 10.94 -24.01
C LYS A 31 16.45 11.10 -23.71
N ASP A 32 15.77 10.00 -23.37
CA ASP A 32 14.32 10.00 -23.12
C ASP A 32 13.93 10.80 -21.88
N ASN A 33 14.78 10.78 -20.84
CA ASN A 33 14.53 11.50 -19.60
C ASN A 33 15.17 12.90 -19.56
N ASN A 34 15.80 13.34 -20.65
CA ASN A 34 16.51 14.61 -20.75
C ASN A 34 17.51 14.85 -19.58
N VAL A 35 18.36 13.86 -19.31
CA VAL A 35 19.39 13.90 -18.25
C VAL A 35 20.75 13.45 -18.77
N ALA A 36 21.82 13.83 -18.09
CA ALA A 36 23.16 13.35 -18.46
C ALA A 36 23.33 11.85 -18.18
N ALA A 37 23.85 11.10 -19.15
CA ALA A 37 24.13 9.66 -19.02
C ALA A 37 25.06 9.34 -17.84
N HIS A 38 26.00 10.23 -17.52
CA HIS A 38 26.87 10.08 -16.34
C HIS A 38 26.10 10.08 -15.02
N SER A 39 25.04 10.88 -14.91
CA SER A 39 24.19 10.94 -13.72
C SER A 39 23.45 9.62 -13.51
N ILE A 40 22.89 9.04 -14.58
CA ILE A 40 22.24 7.72 -14.52
C ILE A 40 23.26 6.63 -14.16
N ARG A 41 24.47 6.63 -14.75
CA ARG A 41 25.52 5.65 -14.38
C ARG A 41 25.85 5.73 -12.90
N THR A 42 26.01 6.95 -12.39
CA THR A 42 26.32 7.20 -10.97
C THR A 42 25.17 6.76 -10.07
N SER A 43 23.92 7.02 -10.47
CA SER A 43 22.74 6.62 -9.70
C SER A 43 22.64 5.10 -9.60
N ILE A 44 22.88 4.38 -10.70
CA ILE A 44 22.88 2.92 -10.73
C ILE A 44 24.04 2.35 -9.91
N GLN A 45 25.26 2.86 -10.10
CA GLN A 45 26.45 2.38 -9.37
C GLN A 45 26.31 2.54 -7.86
N LYS A 46 25.72 3.64 -7.40
CA LYS A 46 25.50 3.91 -5.98
C LYS A 46 24.15 3.38 -5.47
N ASN A 47 23.31 2.83 -6.36
CA ASN A 47 21.92 2.46 -6.08
C ASN A 47 21.14 3.58 -5.36
N ILE A 48 21.22 4.81 -5.89
CA ILE A 48 20.57 5.99 -5.32
C ILE A 48 19.49 6.56 -6.26
N ARG A 49 18.51 7.23 -5.66
CA ARG A 49 17.45 7.96 -6.38
C ARG A 49 17.93 9.35 -6.81
N MET A 50 17.58 9.78 -8.01
CA MET A 50 17.90 11.09 -8.56
C MET A 50 16.84 12.11 -8.15
N ARG A 51 17.04 12.78 -7.01
CA ARG A 51 16.03 13.67 -6.38
C ARG A 51 15.59 14.84 -7.26
N SER A 52 16.51 15.46 -8.00
CA SER A 52 16.25 16.65 -8.82
C SER A 52 15.24 16.39 -9.94
N CYS A 53 15.27 15.18 -10.51
CA CYS A 53 14.43 14.80 -11.65
C CYS A 53 13.36 13.77 -11.26
N LYS A 54 13.30 13.37 -9.99
CA LYS A 54 12.45 12.29 -9.49
C LYS A 54 12.56 11.01 -10.33
N LEU A 55 13.79 10.55 -10.57
CA LEU A 55 14.06 9.32 -11.33
C LEU A 55 14.74 8.27 -10.44
N PHE A 56 14.48 7.00 -10.73
CA PHE A 56 15.18 5.88 -10.13
C PHE A 56 15.48 4.82 -11.20
N PHE A 57 16.74 4.40 -11.27
CA PHE A 57 17.22 3.42 -12.24
C PHE A 57 18.03 2.33 -11.55
N MET A 58 17.94 1.12 -12.07
CA MET A 58 18.68 -0.04 -11.60
C MET A 58 19.17 -0.87 -12.79
N LYS A 59 20.21 -1.68 -12.63
CA LYS A 59 20.56 -2.66 -13.66
C LYS A 59 19.45 -3.69 -13.76
N LYS A 60 19.15 -4.12 -14.98
CA LYS A 60 18.14 -5.17 -15.19
C LYS A 60 18.48 -6.48 -14.49
N SER A 61 19.77 -6.83 -14.39
CA SER A 61 20.25 -8.01 -13.65
C SER A 61 19.94 -7.98 -12.16
N ASP A 62 19.79 -6.79 -11.59
CA ASP A 62 19.61 -6.61 -10.15
C ASP A 62 18.12 -6.43 -9.79
N TYR A 63 17.27 -6.24 -10.80
CA TYR A 63 15.83 -6.12 -10.64
C TYR A 63 15.17 -7.50 -10.50
N ASN A 64 14.50 -7.73 -9.37
CA ASN A 64 13.79 -8.98 -9.11
C ASN A 64 12.27 -8.71 -8.94
N PRO A 65 11.46 -8.89 -10.00
CA PRO A 65 10.03 -8.61 -9.95
C PRO A 65 9.25 -9.54 -9.01
N GLN A 66 9.77 -10.75 -8.73
CA GLN A 66 9.09 -11.70 -7.85
C GLN A 66 9.08 -11.24 -6.39
N LYS A 67 10.08 -10.44 -5.99
CA LYS A 67 10.17 -9.89 -4.63
C LYS A 67 9.08 -8.84 -4.38
N ASP A 68 8.74 -8.04 -5.39
CA ASP A 68 7.65 -7.06 -5.27
C ASP A 68 6.28 -7.75 -5.18
N LEU A 69 6.09 -8.85 -5.93
CA LEU A 69 4.83 -9.58 -5.93
C LEU A 69 4.55 -10.25 -4.58
N SER A 70 5.56 -10.85 -3.95
CA SER A 70 5.39 -11.53 -2.66
C SER A 70 5.02 -10.56 -1.54
N LEU A 71 5.61 -9.35 -1.52
CA LEU A 71 5.25 -8.30 -0.57
C LEU A 71 3.80 -7.83 -0.77
N LYS A 72 3.38 -7.62 -2.02
CA LYS A 72 1.99 -7.24 -2.34
C LYS A 72 0.98 -8.30 -1.91
N ILE A 73 1.27 -9.57 -2.20
CA ILE A 73 0.42 -10.70 -1.77
C ILE A 73 0.34 -10.75 -0.23
N GLY A 74 1.47 -10.55 0.47
CA GLY A 74 1.50 -10.50 1.92
C GLY A 74 0.61 -9.39 2.49
N LEU A 75 0.68 -8.18 1.93
CA LEU A 75 -0.18 -7.06 2.32
C LEU A 75 -1.67 -7.33 2.08
N ILE A 76 -2.02 -7.90 0.92
CA ILE A 76 -3.41 -8.28 0.60
C ILE A 76 -3.92 -9.29 1.61
N ASN A 77 -3.14 -10.32 1.92
CA ASN A 77 -3.53 -11.34 2.91
C ASN A 77 -3.75 -10.73 4.29
N CYS A 78 -2.89 -9.81 4.74
CA CYS A 78 -3.08 -9.08 5.99
C CYS A 78 -4.37 -8.25 5.98
N TYR A 79 -4.66 -7.57 4.87
CA TYR A 79 -5.87 -6.76 4.72
C TYR A 79 -7.15 -7.63 4.77
N MET A 80 -7.16 -8.75 4.06
CA MET A 80 -8.29 -9.68 4.06
C MET A 80 -8.52 -10.29 5.45
N ASN A 81 -7.45 -10.63 6.17
CA ASN A 81 -7.57 -11.10 7.56
C ASN A 81 -8.17 -10.04 8.49
N LEU A 82 -7.77 -8.77 8.35
CA LEU A 82 -8.35 -7.68 9.14
C LEU A 82 -9.85 -7.48 8.82
N LEU A 83 -10.24 -7.56 7.54
CA LEU A 83 -11.64 -7.47 7.14
C LEU A 83 -12.48 -8.60 7.74
N ASN A 84 -11.98 -9.84 7.73
CA ASN A 84 -12.67 -10.97 8.34
C ASN A 84 -12.88 -10.75 9.84
N ILE A 85 -11.84 -10.32 10.56
CA ILE A 85 -11.94 -10.02 12.01
C ILE A 85 -12.96 -8.91 12.28
N LEU A 86 -13.06 -7.90 11.41
CA LEU A 86 -14.04 -6.84 11.54
C LEU A 86 -15.46 -7.35 11.28
N ASN A 87 -15.67 -8.17 10.25
CA ASN A 87 -16.97 -8.75 9.94
C ASN A 87 -17.48 -9.63 11.08
N ASP A 88 -16.62 -10.49 11.64
CA ASP A 88 -16.98 -11.34 12.80
C ASP A 88 -17.45 -10.47 13.98
N LYS A 89 -16.82 -9.32 14.21
CA LYS A 89 -17.23 -8.39 15.27
C LYS A 89 -18.55 -7.69 14.97
N TYR A 90 -18.83 -7.37 13.71
CA TYR A 90 -20.11 -6.77 13.33
C TYR A 90 -21.26 -7.75 13.50
N GLU A 91 -21.08 -9.03 13.13
CA GLU A 91 -22.11 -10.05 13.36
C GLU A 91 -22.43 -10.21 14.85
N VAL A 92 -21.40 -10.21 15.72
CA VAL A 92 -21.59 -10.24 17.18
C VAL A 92 -22.37 -9.02 17.68
N ILE A 93 -22.13 -7.83 17.12
CA ILE A 93 -22.87 -6.61 17.48
C ILE A 93 -24.33 -6.73 17.04
N ASP A 94 -24.61 -7.22 15.84
CA ASP A 94 -25.98 -7.40 15.34
C ASP A 94 -26.75 -8.45 16.16
N GLU A 95 -26.11 -9.55 16.54
CA GLU A 95 -26.69 -10.56 17.44
C GLU A 95 -27.00 -9.99 18.83
N LEU A 96 -26.10 -9.18 19.39
CA LEU A 96 -26.33 -8.50 20.66
C LEU A 96 -27.47 -7.48 20.54
N GLU A 97 -27.54 -6.67 19.47
CA GLU A 97 -28.67 -5.75 19.22
C GLU A 97 -30.01 -6.50 19.12
N HIS A 98 -30.02 -7.73 18.58
CA HIS A 98 -31.19 -8.59 18.54
C HIS A 98 -31.57 -9.20 19.90
N GLN A 99 -30.61 -9.45 20.78
CA GLN A 99 -30.87 -9.97 22.14
C GLN A 99 -31.42 -8.90 23.10
N PHE A 100 -31.24 -7.61 22.82
CA PHE A 100 -31.85 -6.50 23.57
C PHE A 100 -33.32 -6.20 23.17
N LEU A 101 -34.10 -7.22 22.84
CA LEU A 101 -35.56 -7.09 22.77
C LEU A 101 -36.13 -7.23 24.18
N ILE A 102 -36.73 -6.16 24.70
CA ILE A 102 -37.41 -6.19 26.00
C ILE A 102 -38.82 -6.72 25.77
N LYS A 103 -39.20 -7.74 26.52
CA LYS A 103 -40.59 -8.18 26.60
C LYS A 103 -41.34 -7.24 27.56
N THR A 104 -42.34 -6.52 27.05
CA THR A 104 -43.20 -5.66 27.89
C THR A 104 -44.07 -6.51 28.81
N LYS A 105 -44.66 -5.88 29.82
CA LYS A 105 -45.62 -6.55 30.72
C LYS A 105 -46.86 -7.07 29.96
N ASP A 106 -47.17 -6.48 28.81
CA ASP A 106 -48.28 -6.88 27.94
C ASP A 106 -47.90 -8.00 26.94
N GLY A 107 -46.63 -8.43 26.94
CA GLY A 107 -46.13 -9.54 26.14
C GLY A 107 -45.49 -9.13 24.80
N ASP A 108 -45.54 -7.86 24.43
CA ASP A 108 -44.95 -7.32 23.20
C ASP A 108 -43.42 -7.25 23.30
N LEU A 109 -42.73 -7.48 22.17
CA LEU A 109 -41.27 -7.30 22.06
C LEU A 109 -40.99 -5.92 21.47
N ILE A 110 -40.36 -5.05 22.25
CA ILE A 110 -39.92 -3.74 21.78
C ILE A 110 -38.39 -3.68 21.70
N LYS A 111 -37.87 -3.07 20.61
CA LYS A 111 -36.44 -2.76 20.47
C LYS A 111 -36.05 -1.72 21.52
N TYR A 112 -34.94 -1.97 22.22
CA TYR A 112 -34.34 -0.97 23.12
C TYR A 112 -34.10 0.36 22.37
N PRO A 113 -34.59 1.51 22.88
CA PRO A 113 -34.39 2.79 22.21
C PRO A 113 -32.90 3.20 22.25
N LYS A 114 -32.29 3.38 21.07
CA LYS A 114 -30.85 3.67 20.86
C LYS A 114 -30.29 4.92 21.57
N ASN A 115 -31.11 5.75 22.22
CA ASN A 115 -30.74 7.10 22.64
C ASN A 115 -30.56 7.32 24.17
N MET A 116 -30.56 6.29 25.02
CA MET A 116 -30.47 6.51 26.48
C MET A 116 -29.06 6.66 27.08
N PHE A 117 -27.98 6.50 26.29
CA PHE A 117 -26.60 6.63 26.81
C PHE A 117 -26.05 8.07 26.88
N ASN A 118 -26.86 9.10 26.61
CA ASN A 118 -26.45 10.50 26.81
C ASN A 118 -26.75 11.05 28.22
N CYS A 119 -26.54 10.25 29.26
CA CYS A 119 -26.70 10.70 30.65
C CYS A 119 -25.39 10.53 31.43
N SER A 120 -24.44 11.44 31.21
CA SER A 120 -23.41 11.79 32.22
C SER A 120 -22.51 12.96 31.81
N LYS A 121 -23.09 14.13 31.48
CA LYS A 121 -22.38 15.41 31.63
C LYS A 121 -23.33 16.53 32.07
N GLN A 122 -23.81 16.45 33.31
CA GLN A 122 -24.08 17.63 34.13
C GLN A 122 -23.43 17.38 35.48
N ARG A 123 -22.19 17.88 35.63
CA ARG A 123 -21.62 18.18 36.94
C ARG A 123 -21.80 19.69 37.11
N ASP A 124 -22.85 20.06 37.81
CA ASP A 124 -22.91 21.32 38.53
C ASP A 124 -22.32 21.06 39.92
N VAL A 125 -21.17 21.67 40.23
CA VAL A 125 -20.82 22.50 41.41
C VAL A 125 -19.39 22.99 41.21
#